data_AF-A0A830ETC5-F1
#
_entry.id   AF-A0A830ETC5-F1
#
_cell.length_a   1.000
_cell.length_b   1.000
_cell.length_c   1.000
_cell.angle_alpha   90.00
_cell.angle_beta   90.00
_cell.angle_gamma   90.00
#
_symmetry.space_group_name_H-M   'P 1'
#
loop_
_entity.id
_entity.type
_entity.pdbx_description
1 polymer ?
#
loop_
_entity_poly.entity_id
_entity_poly.type
_entity_poly.pdbx_seq_one_letter_code
_entity_poly.pdbx_strand_id
1 'polypeptide(L)' 'MSGVLRALYTAFRDAGPNDRVLDAFVLLGPLVLALLALLGRGPVTEALAAGYVLALLAYVAAIAVRTARTTSD' A
#
# COMPACT_ATOMS: atom_id res chain seq x y z
N MET A 1 -23.41 8.80 18.94
CA MET A 1 -22.26 8.86 18.00
C MET A 1 -22.45 10.09 17.13
N SER A 2 -21.61 11.12 17.29
CA SER A 2 -21.81 12.43 16.64
C SER A 2 -21.77 12.31 15.11
N GLY A 3 -22.63 13.05 14.41
CA GLY A 3 -22.75 12.99 12.93
C GLY A 3 -21.43 13.28 12.20
N VAL A 4 -20.58 14.12 12.79
CA VAL A 4 -19.22 14.41 12.31
C VAL A 4 -18.34 13.16 12.31
N LEU A 5 -18.42 12.31 13.35
CA LEU A 5 -17.63 11.10 13.44
C LEU A 5 -18.01 10.09 12.35
N ARG A 6 -19.30 10.03 12.00
CA ARG A 6 -19.80 9.17 10.92
C ARG A 6 -19.34 9.68 9.55
N ALA A 7 -19.38 10.99 9.32
CA ALA A 7 -18.89 11.63 8.09
C ALA A 7 -17.38 11.44 7.89
N LEU A 8 -16.60 11.55 8.98
CA LEU A 8 -15.16 11.28 8.95
C LEU A 8 -14.87 9.81 8.66
N TYR A 9 -15.61 8.89 9.28
CA TYR A 9 -15.44 7.45 9.05
C TYR A 9 -15.74 7.06 7.59
N THR A 10 -16.83 7.58 7.01
CA THR A 10 -17.17 7.34 5.61
C THR A 10 -16.16 7.98 4.67
N ALA A 11 -15.73 9.22 4.93
CA ALA A 11 -14.70 9.88 4.14
C ALA A 11 -13.38 9.11 4.18
N PHE A 12 -12.99 8.57 5.33
CA PHE A 12 -11.76 7.78 5.45
C PHE A 12 -11.87 6.41 4.76
N ARG A 13 -13.04 5.77 4.86
CA ARG A 13 -13.34 4.49 4.21
C ARG A 13 -13.38 4.63 2.69
N ASP A 14 -13.94 5.72 2.18
CA ASP A 14 -14.12 5.96 0.74
C ASP A 14 -12.94 6.70 0.09
N ALA A 15 -12.04 7.31 0.89
CA ALA A 15 -10.78 7.90 0.40
C ALA A 15 -9.70 6.85 0.07
N GLY A 16 -9.91 5.59 0.45
CA GLY A 16 -9.03 4.50 0.07
C GLY A 16 -9.07 4.28 -1.45
N PRO A 17 -7.92 4.08 -2.12
CA PRO A 17 -7.92 3.71 -3.54
C PRO A 17 -8.79 2.47 -3.73
N ASN A 18 -9.76 2.51 -4.64
CA ASN A 18 -10.60 1.35 -4.96
C ASN A 18 -9.79 0.33 -5.79
N ASP A 19 -8.57 0.03 -5.34
CA ASP A 19 -7.58 -0.80 -5.98
C ASP A 19 -7.17 -1.92 -5.02
N ARG A 20 -7.75 -3.10 -5.26
CA ARG A 20 -7.55 -4.30 -4.44
C ARG A 20 -6.10 -4.76 -4.39
N VAL A 21 -5.29 -4.43 -5.41
CA VAL A 21 -3.87 -4.82 -5.44
C VAL A 21 -3.08 -3.93 -4.50
N LEU A 22 -3.39 -2.64 -4.48
CA LEU A 22 -2.76 -1.71 -3.53
C LEU A 22 -3.16 -2.05 -2.09
N ASP A 23 -4.42 -2.37 -1.85
CA ASP A 23 -4.90 -2.82 -0.53
C ASP A 23 -4.15 -4.08 -0.05
N ALA A 24 -3.97 -5.06 -0.94
CA ALA A 24 -3.23 -6.27 -0.63
C ALA A 24 -1.76 -5.99 -0.31
N PHE A 25 -1.12 -5.08 -1.05
CA PHE A 25 0.24 -4.62 -0.76
C PHE A 25 0.32 -3.97 0.61
N VAL A 26 -0.57 -3.03 0.93
CA VAL A 26 -0.62 -2.34 2.23
C VAL A 26 -0.82 -3.35 3.37
N LEU A 27 -1.65 -4.38 3.19
CA LEU A 27 -1.86 -5.45 4.16
C LEU A 27 -0.63 -6.37 4.29
N LEU A 28 0.13 -6.57 3.21
CA LEU A 28 1.39 -7.31 3.23
C LEU A 28 2.48 -6.57 4.03
N GLY A 29 2.45 -5.24 4.09
CA GLY A 29 3.42 -4.43 4.85
C GLY A 29 3.58 -4.87 6.31
N PRO A 30 2.51 -4.90 7.14
CA PRO A 30 2.57 -5.44 8.49
C PRO A 30 3.04 -6.89 8.56
N LEU A 31 2.70 -7.71 7.55
CA LEU A 31 3.10 -9.12 7.49
C LEU A 31 4.62 -9.26 7.25
N VAL A 32 5.17 -8.47 6.34
CA VAL A 32 6.62 -8.38 6.08
C VAL A 32 7.33 -7.88 7.33
N LEU A 33 6.81 -6.85 7.99
CA LEU A 33 7.37 -6.35 9.26
C LEU A 33 7.34 -7.42 10.37
N ALA A 34 6.27 -8.19 10.48
CA ALA A 34 6.18 -9.30 11.44
C ALA A 34 7.19 -10.41 11.12
N LEU A 35 7.37 -10.76 9.84
CA LEU A 35 8.39 -11.72 9.37
C LEU A 35 9.81 -11.23 9.68
N LEU A 36 10.10 -9.95 9.41
CA LEU A 36 11.38 -9.31 9.75
C LEU A 36 11.66 -9.35 11.25
N ALA A 37 10.64 -9.07 12.07
CA ALA A 37 10.75 -9.13 13.52
C ALA A 37 10.98 -10.56 14.04
N LEU A 38 10.39 -11.58 13.40
CA LEU A 38 10.53 -12.98 13.79
C LEU A 38 11.87 -13.60 13.36
N LEU A 39 12.30 -13.34 12.11
CA LEU A 39 13.53 -13.92 11.55
C LEU A 39 14.80 -13.18 12.00
N GLY A 40 14.67 -11.96 12.52
CA GLY A 40 15.80 -11.10 12.86
C GLY A 40 16.43 -10.44 11.64
N ARG A 41 17.40 -9.52 11.86
CA ARG A 41 18.09 -8.83 10.78
C ARG A 41 19.17 -9.72 10.15
N GLY A 42 18.97 -10.05 8.88
CA GLY A 42 19.95 -10.67 8.00
C GLY A 42 19.79 -10.27 6.53
N PRO A 43 20.75 -10.64 5.66
CA PRO A 43 20.74 -10.25 4.25
C PRO A 43 19.50 -10.78 3.49
N VAL A 44 18.97 -11.95 3.88
CA VAL A 44 17.75 -12.52 3.28
C VAL A 44 16.53 -11.65 3.61
N THR A 45 16.35 -11.31 4.88
CA THR A 45 15.24 -10.45 5.35
C THR A 45 15.32 -9.05 4.77
N GLU A 46 16.53 -8.50 4.62
CA GLU A 46 16.76 -7.20 4.00
C GLU A 46 16.39 -7.21 2.51
N ALA A 47 16.80 -8.23 1.76
CA ALA A 47 16.39 -8.41 0.37
C ALA A 47 14.87 -8.55 0.22
N LEU A 48 14.21 -9.24 1.15
CA LEU A 48 12.76 -9.43 1.15
C LEU A 48 12.02 -8.10 1.40
N ALA A 49 12.50 -7.31 2.36
CA ALA A 49 11.98 -5.97 2.63
C ALA A 49 12.17 -5.03 1.44
N ALA A 50 13.38 -5.01 0.87
CA ALA A 50 13.70 -4.20 -0.29
C ALA A 50 12.84 -4.59 -1.51
N GLY A 51 12.67 -5.90 -1.76
CA GLY A 51 11.82 -6.41 -2.83
C GLY A 51 10.35 -6.01 -2.67
N TYR A 52 9.82 -6.09 -1.45
CA TYR A 52 8.46 -5.62 -1.14
C TYR A 52 8.30 -4.12 -1.43
N VAL A 53 9.24 -3.28 -0.95
CA VAL A 53 9.19 -1.82 -1.18
C VAL A 53 9.31 -1.49 -2.66
N LEU A 54 10.24 -2.12 -3.38
CA LEU A 54 10.43 -1.89 -4.82
C LEU A 54 9.19 -2.29 -5.63
N ALA A 55 8.57 -3.43 -5.31
CA ALA A 55 7.36 -3.87 -5.98
C ALA A 55 6.18 -2.92 -5.72
N LEU A 56 6.03 -2.43 -4.49
CA LEU A 56 5.04 -1.41 -4.15
C LEU A 56 5.27 -0.12 -4.96
N LEU A 57 6.50 0.38 -4.98
CA LEU A 57 6.85 1.61 -5.71
C LEU A 57 6.63 1.46 -7.22
N ALA A 58 7.04 0.32 -7.80
CA ALA A 58 6.82 0.02 -9.21
C ALA A 58 5.34 -0.02 -9.56
N TYR A 59 4.51 -0.63 -8.71
CA TYR A 59 3.06 -0.70 -8.90
C TYR A 59 2.42 0.69 -8.87
N VAL A 60 2.75 1.50 -7.87
CA VAL A 60 2.27 2.88 -7.75
C VAL A 60 2.72 3.73 -8.94
N ALA A 61 3.98 3.62 -9.36
CA ALA A 61 4.49 4.33 -10.53
C ALA A 61 3.77 3.91 -11.81
N ALA A 62 3.49 2.62 -11.99
CA ALA A 62 2.76 2.12 -13.15
C ALA A 62 1.32 2.67 -13.21
N ILE A 63 0.62 2.75 -12.07
CA ILE A 63 -0.70 3.39 -11.98
C ILE A 63 -0.58 4.87 -12.30
N ALA A 64 0.34 5.59 -11.66
CA ALA A 64 0.52 7.02 -11.86
C ALA A 64 0.76 7.37 -13.34
N VAL A 65 1.60 6.59 -14.02
CA VAL A 65 1.88 6.75 -15.46
C VAL A 65 0.65 6.44 -16.31
N ARG A 66 -0.13 5.41 -15.99
CA ARG A 66 -1.38 5.09 -16.71
C ARG A 66 -2.40 6.21 -16.57
N THR A 67 -2.60 6.71 -15.34
CA THR A 67 -3.52 7.82 -15.06
C THR A 67 -3.09 9.11 -15.75
N ALA A 68 -1.78 9.41 -15.80
CA ALA A 68 -1.27 10.61 -16.48
C ALA A 68 -1.50 10.57 -18.00
N ARG A 69 -1.50 9.39 -18.61
CA ARG A 69 -1.76 9.24 -20.05
C ARG A 69 -3.24 9.42 -20.40
N THR A 70 -4.15 8.98 -19.54
CA THR A 70 -5.60 9.08 -19.79
C THR A 70 -6.18 10.50 -19.71
N THR A 71 -5.44 11.48 -19.16
CA THR A 71 -5.88 12.88 -19.05
C THR A 71 -5.43 13.73 -20.25
N SER A 72 -4.57 13.19 -21.11
CA SER A 72 -4.04 13.89 -22.30
C SER A 72 -4.79 13.57 -23.60
N ASP A 73 -5.76 12.66 -23.57
CA ASP A 73 -6.71 12.34 -24.65
C ASP A 73 -8.05 13.04 -24.41
#